data_AF-A0AAJ0IUD1-F1
#
_entry.id   AF-A0AAJ0IUD1-F1
#
_cell.length_a   1.000
_cell.length_b   1.000
_cell.length_c   1.000
_cell.angle_alpha   90.00
_cell.angle_beta   90.00
_cell.angle_gamma   90.00
#
_symmetry.space_group_name_H-M   'P 1'
#
loop_
_entity.id
_entity.type
_entity.pdbx_description
1 polymer ?
#
loop_
_entity_poly.entity_id
_entity_poly.type
_entity_poly.pdbx_seq_one_letter_code
_entity_poly.pdbx_strand_id
1 'polypeptide(L)'
;NLVSEAAKAINGVGILSGITASNTLQLMAGNDMTLTGTRVQAGGSAALIAGNNLSLTPSALRDDNGLLRGGDAVSVTTGKDLIVSAGNDLQLHGVTIAAGGSAALQAGNNLSLTPTTGLDGKVATRTSISTGDSLQLTAGNDLTIRQAEVKAGGDLIAAAGNNLNVESVLNDSETNSYNSRNGKTRVTTTTTTQTIDQQALTAGGNLILSAGNDVNLVAAKLDAGKGLGISAGNDINASTLTTVDTSDVLETRKRFKQTISTSDETVRRPPNFE
;
A
#
# COMPACT_ATOMS: atom_id res chain seq x y z
N ASN A 1 -0.56 8.45 -25.92
CA ASN A 1 -1.13 8.01 -24.63
C ASN A 1 -1.87 6.70 -24.86
N LEU A 2 -1.85 5.80 -23.88
CA LEU A 2 -2.72 4.62 -23.84
C LEU A 2 -3.60 4.72 -22.59
N VAL A 3 -4.91 4.53 -22.76
CA VAL A 3 -5.86 4.57 -21.64
C VAL A 3 -6.72 3.32 -21.71
N SER A 4 -6.80 2.58 -20.61
CA SER A 4 -7.81 1.54 -20.40
C SER A 4 -8.65 1.93 -19.21
N GLU A 5 -9.96 2.01 -19.41
CA GLU A 5 -10.91 2.36 -18.35
C GLU A 5 -12.03 1.32 -18.34
N ALA A 6 -12.36 0.84 -17.14
CA ALA A 6 -13.64 0.21 -16.85
C ALA A 6 -14.78 1.16 -17.25
N ALA A 7 -15.79 0.67 -17.97
CA ALA A 7 -16.96 1.49 -18.30
C ALA A 7 -17.75 1.86 -17.02
N LYS A 8 -18.43 3.01 -17.04
CA LYS A 8 -19.19 3.54 -15.88
C LYS A 8 -20.17 2.47 -15.38
N ALA A 9 -20.05 2.07 -14.11
CA ALA A 9 -20.93 1.08 -13.50
C ALA A 9 -22.39 1.58 -13.55
N ILE A 10 -23.22 0.95 -14.38
CA ILE A 10 -24.67 1.12 -14.35
C ILE A 10 -25.19 -0.04 -13.47
N ASN A 11 -25.82 0.28 -12.34
CA ASN A 11 -26.47 -0.69 -11.43
C ASN A 11 -25.56 -1.72 -10.74
N GLY A 12 -24.41 -1.29 -10.20
CA GLY A 12 -23.68 -2.09 -9.19
C GLY A 12 -22.92 -3.32 -9.71
N VAL A 13 -22.75 -3.47 -11.03
CA VAL A 13 -21.84 -4.45 -11.62
C VAL A 13 -20.58 -3.72 -12.07
N GLY A 14 -19.45 -3.99 -11.42
CA GLY A 14 -18.13 -3.53 -11.88
C GLY A 14 -17.81 -4.17 -13.23
N ILE A 15 -17.52 -3.35 -14.25
CA ILE A 15 -17.11 -3.82 -15.57
C ILE A 15 -15.61 -3.61 -15.67
N LEU A 16 -14.82 -4.58 -15.21
CA LEU A 16 -13.36 -4.54 -15.38
C LEU A 16 -13.02 -4.52 -16.87
N SER A 17 -12.17 -3.59 -17.30
CA SER A 17 -11.54 -3.70 -18.61
C SER A 17 -10.48 -4.81 -18.56
N GLY A 18 -10.39 -5.63 -19.61
CA GLY A 18 -9.51 -6.80 -19.63
C GLY A 18 -8.55 -6.76 -20.81
N ILE A 19 -7.26 -6.97 -20.54
CA ILE A 19 -6.21 -7.16 -21.56
C ILE A 19 -5.57 -8.51 -21.29
N THR A 20 -5.68 -9.46 -22.22
CA THR A 20 -5.19 -10.83 -22.02
C THR A 20 -4.37 -11.33 -23.20
N ALA A 21 -3.33 -12.11 -22.92
CA ALA A 21 -2.56 -12.86 -23.92
C ALA A 21 -2.19 -14.25 -23.39
N SER A 22 -2.23 -15.27 -24.26
CA SER A 22 -1.92 -16.66 -23.86
C SER A 22 -0.45 -16.89 -23.54
N ASN A 23 0.47 -16.08 -24.07
CA ASN A 23 1.90 -16.19 -23.82
C ASN A 23 2.49 -14.83 -23.46
N THR A 24 2.94 -14.05 -24.45
CA THR A 24 3.55 -12.73 -24.20
C THR A 24 2.54 -11.62 -24.38
N LEU A 25 2.50 -10.68 -23.43
CA LEU A 25 1.74 -9.43 -23.55
C LEU A 25 2.70 -8.24 -23.54
N GLN A 26 2.60 -7.36 -24.52
CA GLN A 26 3.35 -6.12 -24.53
C GLN A 26 2.38 -4.95 -24.72
N LEU A 27 2.45 -4.00 -23.80
CA LEU A 27 1.66 -2.78 -23.82
C LEU A 27 2.63 -1.61 -23.84
N MET A 28 2.56 -0.78 -24.88
CA MET A 28 3.47 0.35 -25.07
C MET A 28 2.70 1.63 -25.32
N ALA A 29 3.13 2.71 -24.66
CA ALA A 29 2.70 4.06 -24.95
C ALA A 29 3.93 4.95 -25.17
N GLY A 30 3.95 5.74 -26.26
CA GLY A 30 5.04 6.67 -26.51
C GLY A 30 5.12 7.84 -25.50
N ASN A 31 4.02 8.13 -24.81
CA ASN A 31 3.92 9.14 -23.76
C ASN A 31 3.37 8.45 -22.50
N ASP A 32 2.17 8.80 -22.05
CA ASP A 32 1.59 8.27 -20.81
C ASP A 32 0.76 7.00 -21.06
N MET A 33 0.72 6.12 -20.05
CA MET A 33 -0.18 4.99 -19.96
C MET A 33 -0.96 5.03 -18.65
N THR A 34 -2.28 4.94 -18.74
CA THR A 34 -3.17 4.87 -17.57
C THR A 34 -4.07 3.66 -17.68
N LEU A 35 -4.05 2.80 -16.67
CA LEU A 35 -4.98 1.68 -16.54
C LEU A 35 -5.84 1.90 -15.29
N THR A 36 -7.15 2.00 -15.49
CA THR A 36 -8.13 2.28 -14.44
C THR A 36 -9.08 1.10 -14.29
N GLY A 37 -9.00 0.37 -13.17
CA GLY A 37 -9.82 -0.82 -12.91
C GLY A 37 -9.64 -1.92 -13.97
N THR A 38 -8.42 -2.05 -14.48
CA THR A 38 -8.08 -2.98 -15.58
C THR A 38 -7.45 -4.27 -15.04
N ARG A 39 -7.87 -5.41 -15.58
CA ARG A 39 -7.17 -6.69 -15.43
C ARG A 39 -6.24 -6.91 -16.62
N VAL A 40 -4.96 -7.06 -16.33
CA VAL A 40 -3.91 -7.38 -17.29
C VAL A 40 -3.42 -8.80 -17.02
N GLN A 41 -3.50 -9.70 -18.00
CA GLN A 41 -3.10 -11.10 -17.83
C GLN A 41 -2.25 -11.62 -18.99
N ALA A 42 -1.10 -12.21 -18.68
CA ALA A 42 -0.28 -12.93 -19.64
C ALA A 42 0.01 -14.36 -19.13
N GLY A 43 -0.19 -15.38 -19.96
CA GLY A 43 0.15 -16.76 -19.61
C GLY A 43 1.66 -17.01 -19.49
N GLY A 44 2.47 -16.20 -20.17
CA GLY A 44 3.93 -16.14 -20.07
C GLY A 44 4.37 -14.82 -19.42
N SER A 45 5.26 -14.08 -20.08
CA SER A 45 5.78 -12.81 -19.59
C SER A 45 4.97 -11.61 -20.09
N ALA A 46 4.97 -10.50 -19.34
CA ALA A 46 4.39 -9.24 -19.79
C ALA A 46 5.34 -8.05 -19.64
N ALA A 47 5.15 -7.05 -20.49
CA ALA A 47 5.81 -5.75 -20.41
C ALA A 47 4.79 -4.61 -20.56
N LEU A 48 4.76 -3.70 -19.59
CA LEU A 48 4.00 -2.45 -19.64
C LEU A 48 5.00 -1.30 -19.67
N ILE A 49 5.05 -0.55 -20.76
CA ILE A 49 6.08 0.46 -21.01
C ILE A 49 5.42 1.78 -21.42
N ALA A 50 5.70 2.84 -20.67
CA ALA A 50 5.32 4.21 -20.98
C ALA A 50 6.55 5.08 -21.19
N GLY A 51 6.56 5.90 -22.24
CA GLY A 51 7.64 6.85 -22.50
C GLY A 51 7.72 7.96 -21.45
N ASN A 52 6.59 8.33 -20.85
CA ASN A 52 6.51 9.31 -19.77
C ASN A 52 6.03 8.65 -18.48
N ASN A 53 4.74 8.73 -18.15
CA ASN A 53 4.20 8.23 -16.89
C ASN A 53 3.39 6.95 -17.10
N LEU A 54 3.48 6.03 -16.14
CA LEU A 54 2.61 4.85 -16.06
C LEU A 54 1.83 4.89 -14.75
N SER A 55 0.51 4.98 -14.85
CA SER A 55 -0.39 5.05 -13.69
C SER A 55 -1.34 3.86 -13.70
N LEU A 56 -1.32 3.08 -12.63
CA LEU A 56 -2.25 1.99 -12.37
C LEU A 56 -3.11 2.37 -11.17
N THR A 57 -4.39 2.64 -11.42
CA THR A 57 -5.33 3.15 -10.40
C THR A 57 -6.61 2.33 -10.38
N PRO A 58 -7.26 2.14 -9.24
CA PRO A 58 -8.53 1.42 -9.20
C PRO A 58 -9.60 2.27 -9.86
N SER A 59 -10.66 1.61 -10.34
CA SER A 59 -11.86 2.36 -10.69
C SER A 59 -12.51 2.94 -9.43
N ALA A 60 -13.35 3.94 -9.61
CA ALA A 60 -14.09 4.56 -8.53
C ALA A 60 -15.43 5.04 -9.08
N LEU A 61 -16.50 4.83 -8.30
CA LEU A 61 -17.78 5.42 -8.61
C LEU A 61 -17.86 6.79 -7.96
N ARG A 62 -18.12 7.83 -8.74
CA ARG A 62 -18.24 9.22 -8.29
C ARG A 62 -19.57 9.83 -8.75
N ASP A 63 -20.17 10.68 -7.93
CA ASP A 63 -21.26 11.59 -8.31
C ASP A 63 -20.80 13.06 -8.20
N ASP A 64 -21.73 13.99 -8.41
CA ASP A 64 -21.47 15.44 -8.31
C ASP A 64 -21.08 15.87 -6.89
N ASN A 65 -21.36 15.03 -5.87
CA ASN A 65 -21.05 15.27 -4.46
C ASN A 65 -19.76 14.57 -4.01
N GLY A 66 -19.10 13.79 -4.88
CA GLY A 66 -17.80 13.20 -4.62
C GLY A 66 -17.72 11.69 -4.87
N LEU A 67 -16.84 11.01 -4.13
CA LEU A 67 -16.69 9.55 -4.23
C LEU A 67 -17.95 8.90 -3.63
N LEU A 68 -18.57 7.99 -4.37
CA LEU A 68 -19.70 7.18 -3.90
C LEU A 68 -19.22 5.87 -3.30
N ARG A 69 -18.31 5.16 -3.98
CA ARG A 69 -17.66 3.91 -3.53
C ARG A 69 -16.33 3.71 -4.28
N GLY A 70 -15.37 3.06 -3.62
CA GLY A 70 -14.19 2.50 -4.30
C GLY A 70 -14.63 1.42 -5.30
N GLY A 71 -13.98 1.36 -6.46
CA GLY A 71 -14.22 0.36 -7.50
C GLY A 71 -13.14 -0.70 -7.55
N ASP A 72 -13.09 -1.43 -8.67
CA ASP A 72 -12.19 -2.56 -8.88
C ASP A 72 -10.72 -2.12 -8.97
N ALA A 73 -9.84 -2.83 -8.25
CA ALA A 73 -8.41 -2.64 -8.33
C ALA A 73 -7.85 -3.02 -9.71
N VAL A 74 -6.75 -2.39 -10.11
CA VAL A 74 -5.95 -2.91 -11.23
C VAL A 74 -5.25 -4.18 -10.76
N SER A 75 -5.28 -5.21 -11.61
CA SER A 75 -4.50 -6.42 -11.40
C SER A 75 -3.60 -6.72 -12.59
N VAL A 76 -2.34 -7.05 -12.33
CA VAL A 76 -1.39 -7.51 -13.36
C VAL A 76 -0.92 -8.90 -12.97
N THR A 77 -1.24 -9.89 -13.80
CA THR A 77 -0.87 -11.29 -13.56
C THR A 77 -0.06 -11.83 -14.74
N THR A 78 1.12 -12.38 -14.46
CA THR A 78 1.98 -13.02 -15.45
C THR A 78 2.36 -14.43 -15.00
N GLY A 79 2.42 -15.38 -15.92
CA GLY A 79 2.87 -16.75 -15.61
C GLY A 79 4.38 -16.86 -15.42
N LYS A 80 5.14 -15.91 -15.98
CA LYS A 80 6.60 -15.81 -15.85
C LYS A 80 6.98 -14.40 -15.38
N ASP A 81 7.72 -13.68 -16.19
CA ASP A 81 8.32 -12.41 -15.79
C ASP A 81 7.42 -11.21 -16.10
N LEU A 82 7.58 -10.16 -15.31
CA LEU A 82 6.91 -8.89 -15.51
C LEU A 82 7.91 -7.74 -15.58
N ILE A 83 7.79 -6.91 -16.61
CA ILE A 83 8.46 -5.62 -16.69
C ILE A 83 7.41 -4.52 -16.66
N VAL A 84 7.62 -3.53 -15.80
CA VAL A 84 6.80 -2.32 -15.73
C VAL A 84 7.74 -1.14 -15.75
N SER A 85 7.70 -0.32 -16.79
CA SER A 85 8.66 0.77 -16.99
C SER A 85 7.97 2.07 -17.34
N ALA A 86 8.38 3.15 -16.68
CA ALA A 86 8.01 4.52 -17.00
C ALA A 86 9.27 5.37 -17.21
N GLY A 87 9.29 6.20 -18.24
CA GLY A 87 10.39 7.14 -18.45
C GLY A 87 10.51 8.21 -17.37
N ASN A 88 9.38 8.58 -16.75
CA ASN A 88 9.30 9.52 -15.63
C ASN A 88 8.77 8.79 -14.39
N ASP A 89 7.47 8.87 -14.10
CA ASP A 89 6.90 8.35 -12.85
C ASP A 89 6.10 7.06 -13.07
N LEU A 90 6.29 6.09 -12.16
CA LEU A 90 5.49 4.86 -12.09
C LEU A 90 4.67 4.87 -10.80
N GLN A 91 3.36 4.97 -10.96
CA GLN A 91 2.43 5.15 -9.85
C GLN A 91 1.50 3.94 -9.71
N LEU A 92 1.56 3.27 -8.58
CA LEU A 92 0.74 2.11 -8.21
C LEU A 92 -0.13 2.48 -7.00
N HIS A 93 -1.44 2.61 -7.23
CA HIS A 93 -2.41 2.94 -6.19
C HIS A 93 -3.37 1.76 -5.99
N GLY A 94 -3.33 1.08 -4.84
CA GLY A 94 -4.18 -0.07 -4.54
C GLY A 94 -4.15 -1.17 -5.63
N VAL A 95 -2.97 -1.48 -6.17
CA VAL A 95 -2.79 -2.41 -7.29
C VAL A 95 -2.37 -3.79 -6.79
N THR A 96 -2.85 -4.86 -7.43
CA THR A 96 -2.32 -6.22 -7.19
C THR A 96 -1.43 -6.67 -8.36
N ILE A 97 -0.19 -7.03 -8.10
CA ILE A 97 0.75 -7.57 -9.08
C ILE A 97 1.18 -8.97 -8.64
N ALA A 98 1.03 -9.94 -9.55
CA ALA A 98 1.49 -11.31 -9.36
C ALA A 98 2.30 -11.78 -10.57
N ALA A 99 3.58 -12.08 -10.38
CA ALA A 99 4.43 -12.68 -11.40
C ALA A 99 4.90 -14.07 -10.95
N GLY A 100 4.72 -15.08 -11.82
CA GLY A 100 5.17 -16.44 -11.53
C GLY A 100 6.70 -16.58 -11.48
N GLY A 101 7.42 -15.71 -12.20
CA GLY A 101 8.88 -15.61 -12.21
C GLY A 101 9.36 -14.32 -11.52
N SER A 102 10.25 -13.59 -12.18
CA SER A 102 10.82 -12.34 -11.66
C SER A 102 10.02 -11.11 -12.10
N ALA A 103 10.09 -10.01 -11.35
CA ALA A 103 9.55 -8.74 -11.81
C ALA A 103 10.53 -7.58 -11.64
N ALA A 104 10.49 -6.64 -12.58
CA ALA A 104 11.23 -5.39 -12.53
C ALA A 104 10.27 -4.22 -12.75
N LEU A 105 10.17 -3.34 -11.75
CA LEU A 105 9.42 -2.09 -11.81
C LEU A 105 10.42 -0.94 -11.82
N GLN A 106 10.41 -0.14 -12.88
CA GLN A 106 11.37 0.94 -13.10
C GLN A 106 10.67 2.26 -13.42
N ALA A 107 11.13 3.31 -12.74
CA ALA A 107 10.79 4.69 -13.04
C ALA A 107 12.07 5.51 -13.28
N GLY A 108 12.09 6.36 -14.29
CA GLY A 108 13.19 7.30 -14.50
C GLY A 108 13.27 8.40 -13.43
N ASN A 109 12.13 8.75 -12.82
CA ASN A 109 12.03 9.68 -11.70
C ASN A 109 11.53 8.94 -10.46
N ASN A 110 10.22 8.88 -10.22
CA ASN A 110 9.69 8.37 -8.96
C ASN A 110 8.89 7.07 -9.15
N LEU A 111 9.06 6.14 -8.22
CA LEU A 111 8.22 4.95 -8.12
C LEU A 111 7.44 5.02 -6.80
N SER A 112 6.11 5.04 -6.89
CA SER A 112 5.23 5.12 -5.72
C SER A 112 4.31 3.92 -5.65
N LEU A 113 4.36 3.22 -4.53
CA LEU A 113 3.40 2.18 -4.15
C LEU A 113 2.59 2.69 -2.96
N THR A 114 1.30 2.91 -3.18
CA THR A 114 0.41 3.51 -2.18
C THR A 114 -0.91 2.76 -2.09
N PRO A 115 -1.59 2.78 -0.94
CA PRO A 115 -2.95 2.29 -0.83
C PRO A 115 -3.95 3.29 -1.44
N THR A 116 -5.15 2.80 -1.72
CA THR A 116 -6.33 3.66 -1.81
C THR A 116 -6.96 3.86 -0.43
N THR A 117 -7.67 4.97 -0.29
CA THR A 117 -8.44 5.28 0.91
C THR A 117 -9.94 5.21 0.64
N GLY A 118 -10.70 4.72 1.61
CA GLY A 118 -12.16 4.72 1.62
C GLY A 118 -12.73 6.10 1.88
N LEU A 119 -14.07 6.19 1.93
CA LEU A 119 -14.81 7.42 2.25
C LEU A 119 -14.57 7.91 3.67
N ASP A 120 -14.24 6.99 4.57
CA ASP A 120 -13.87 7.23 5.95
C ASP A 120 -12.40 7.66 6.11
N GLY A 121 -11.66 7.83 5.01
CA GLY A 121 -10.25 8.19 5.00
C GLY A 121 -9.31 7.05 5.40
N LYS A 122 -9.84 5.84 5.69
CA LYS A 122 -9.06 4.66 6.06
C LYS A 122 -8.51 3.96 4.83
N VAL A 123 -7.50 3.10 5.01
CA VAL A 123 -6.99 2.29 3.89
C VAL A 123 -8.05 1.30 3.43
N ALA A 124 -8.41 1.38 2.14
CA ALA A 124 -9.38 0.50 1.51
C ALA A 124 -8.68 -0.67 0.81
N THR A 125 -7.74 -0.37 -0.09
CA THR A 125 -7.00 -1.40 -0.85
C THR A 125 -5.52 -1.07 -0.84
N ARG A 126 -4.70 -2.00 -0.34
CA ARG A 126 -3.24 -1.88 -0.35
C ARG A 126 -2.70 -2.23 -1.74
N THR A 127 -1.57 -1.64 -2.10
CA THR A 127 -0.80 -2.18 -3.24
C THR A 127 -0.11 -3.46 -2.79
N SER A 128 -0.27 -4.55 -3.52
CA SER A 128 0.35 -5.85 -3.23
C SER A 128 1.15 -6.33 -4.43
N ILE A 129 2.42 -6.67 -4.22
CA ILE A 129 3.30 -7.24 -5.24
C ILE A 129 3.83 -8.57 -4.73
N SER A 130 3.65 -9.62 -5.53
CA SER A 130 4.18 -10.95 -5.26
C SER A 130 4.89 -11.49 -6.50
N THR A 131 6.13 -11.96 -6.32
CA THR A 131 6.93 -12.62 -7.36
C THR A 131 7.35 -14.00 -6.90
N GLY A 132 7.39 -14.96 -7.83
CA GLY A 132 7.88 -16.31 -7.55
C GLY A 132 9.39 -16.36 -7.34
N ASP A 133 10.12 -15.54 -8.09
CA ASP A 133 11.57 -15.43 -8.02
C ASP A 133 11.97 -14.06 -7.43
N SER A 134 12.74 -13.25 -8.16
CA SER A 134 13.28 -11.97 -7.65
C SER A 134 12.39 -10.78 -8.01
N LEU A 135 12.41 -9.76 -7.16
CA LEU A 135 11.74 -8.49 -7.40
C LEU A 135 12.75 -7.34 -7.35
N GLN A 136 12.75 -6.52 -8.39
CA GLN A 136 13.49 -5.27 -8.43
C GLN A 136 12.53 -4.07 -8.52
N LEU A 137 12.70 -3.12 -7.61
CA LEU A 137 12.04 -1.82 -7.60
C LEU A 137 13.11 -0.74 -7.76
N THR A 138 13.08 0.01 -8.85
CA THR A 138 14.09 1.04 -9.14
C THR A 138 13.45 2.38 -9.48
N ALA A 139 13.90 3.43 -8.80
CA ALA A 139 13.55 4.82 -9.10
C ALA A 139 14.82 5.63 -9.35
N GLY A 140 14.83 6.49 -10.37
CA GLY A 140 15.96 7.40 -10.61
C GLY A 140 16.08 8.51 -9.56
N ASN A 141 14.97 8.91 -8.93
CA ASN A 141 14.91 9.86 -7.84
C ASN A 141 14.43 9.15 -6.56
N ASP A 142 13.14 9.16 -6.27
CA ASP A 142 12.61 8.66 -5.00
C ASP A 142 11.77 7.38 -5.18
N LEU A 143 11.97 6.40 -4.29
CA LEU A 143 11.12 5.21 -4.18
C LEU A 143 10.31 5.29 -2.89
N THR A 144 8.99 5.33 -3.02
CA THR A 144 8.07 5.37 -1.88
C THR A 144 7.24 4.10 -1.83
N ILE A 145 7.34 3.37 -0.72
CA ILE A 145 6.60 2.16 -0.42
C ILE A 145 5.77 2.44 0.83
N ARG A 146 4.57 2.96 0.63
CA ARG A 146 3.66 3.35 1.72
C ARG A 146 2.51 2.37 1.77
N GLN A 147 2.36 1.65 2.88
CA GLN A 147 1.29 0.65 3.06
C GLN A 147 0.99 -0.24 1.85
N ALA A 148 2.05 -0.78 1.28
CA ALA A 148 2.05 -1.87 0.33
C ALA A 148 2.39 -3.22 0.99
N GLU A 149 2.15 -4.33 0.33
CA GLU A 149 2.73 -5.63 0.69
C GLU A 149 3.64 -6.03 -0.45
N VAL A 150 4.93 -6.25 -0.17
CA VAL A 150 5.90 -6.51 -1.23
C VAL A 150 6.65 -7.79 -0.89
N LYS A 151 6.47 -8.82 -1.73
CA LYS A 151 7.01 -10.16 -1.54
C LYS A 151 7.77 -10.67 -2.75
N ALA A 152 8.94 -11.24 -2.51
CA ALA A 152 9.71 -12.01 -3.47
C ALA A 152 10.01 -13.41 -2.92
N GLY A 153 9.88 -14.44 -3.75
CA GLY A 153 10.30 -15.80 -3.39
C GLY A 153 11.83 -15.96 -3.35
N GLY A 154 12.54 -15.16 -4.15
CA GLY A 154 13.99 -14.99 -4.16
C GLY A 154 14.40 -13.66 -3.52
N ASP A 155 15.28 -12.93 -4.20
CA ASP A 155 15.81 -11.66 -3.69
C ASP A 155 14.86 -10.49 -3.97
N LEU A 156 14.79 -9.53 -3.04
CA LEU A 156 14.08 -8.27 -3.21
C LEU A 156 15.09 -7.12 -3.15
N ILE A 157 15.18 -6.35 -4.23
CA ILE A 157 16.04 -5.18 -4.32
C ILE A 157 15.18 -3.93 -4.52
N ALA A 158 15.28 -2.97 -3.62
CA ALA A 158 14.65 -1.65 -3.73
C ALA A 158 15.74 -0.58 -3.77
N ALA A 159 15.83 0.13 -4.89
CA ALA A 159 16.88 1.12 -5.15
C ALA A 159 16.29 2.47 -5.58
N ALA A 160 16.78 3.55 -4.97
CA ALA A 160 16.44 4.92 -5.31
C ALA A 160 17.71 5.74 -5.54
N GLY A 161 17.71 6.63 -6.54
CA GLY A 161 18.83 7.55 -6.76
C GLY A 161 18.96 8.64 -5.68
N ASN A 162 17.85 9.02 -5.05
CA ASN A 162 17.78 9.97 -3.94
C ASN A 162 17.34 9.25 -2.66
N ASN A 163 16.03 9.21 -2.37
CA ASN A 163 15.54 8.68 -1.10
C ASN A 163 14.69 7.42 -1.28
N LEU A 164 14.81 6.51 -0.33
CA LEU A 164 13.97 5.32 -0.21
C LEU A 164 13.10 5.45 1.05
N ASN A 165 11.79 5.58 0.87
CA ASN A 165 10.83 5.73 1.97
C ASN A 165 9.98 4.47 2.09
N VAL A 166 10.08 3.76 3.21
CA VAL A 166 9.25 2.59 3.54
C VAL A 166 8.40 2.94 4.77
N GLU A 167 7.12 3.18 4.52
CA GLU A 167 6.25 3.85 5.49
C GLU A 167 5.00 3.02 5.79
N SER A 168 4.90 2.56 7.04
CA SER A 168 3.62 2.15 7.61
C SER A 168 2.83 3.39 8.01
N VAL A 169 1.50 3.34 7.87
CA VAL A 169 0.61 4.36 8.44
C VAL A 169 -0.29 3.77 9.52
N LEU A 170 -0.81 4.63 10.40
CA LEU A 170 -1.90 4.26 11.31
C LEU A 170 -3.11 3.92 10.45
N ASN A 171 -3.66 2.71 10.60
CA ASN A 171 -4.74 2.25 9.73
C ASN A 171 -6.11 2.54 10.35
N ASP A 172 -6.28 2.26 11.64
CA ASP A 172 -7.58 2.35 12.27
C ASP A 172 -7.55 2.99 13.66
N SER A 173 -8.62 3.71 13.96
CA SER A 173 -9.01 4.22 15.28
C SER A 173 -10.49 3.88 15.44
N GLU A 174 -10.79 2.85 16.21
CA GLU A 174 -12.16 2.39 16.43
C GLU A 174 -12.69 2.94 17.76
N THR A 175 -13.76 3.73 17.72
CA THR A 175 -14.43 4.23 18.92
C THR A 175 -15.75 3.50 19.14
N ASN A 176 -15.83 2.74 20.22
CA ASN A 176 -17.01 2.00 20.64
C ASN A 176 -17.62 2.62 21.89
N SER A 177 -18.94 2.79 21.92
CA SER A 177 -19.65 3.33 23.08
C SER A 177 -20.73 2.37 23.57
N TYR A 178 -20.57 1.92 24.81
CA TYR A 178 -21.50 1.06 25.51
C TYR A 178 -22.27 1.85 26.58
N ASN A 179 -23.59 1.66 26.61
CA ASN A 179 -24.46 2.29 27.60
C ASN A 179 -25.06 1.23 28.52
N SER A 180 -24.92 1.43 29.83
CA SER A 180 -25.56 0.64 30.86
C SER A 180 -26.36 1.50 31.82
N ARG A 181 -27.35 0.89 32.46
CA ARG A 181 -28.19 1.56 33.44
C ARG A 181 -28.41 0.64 34.63
N ASN A 182 -28.06 1.14 35.81
CA ASN A 182 -28.36 0.46 37.07
C ASN A 182 -29.22 1.39 37.94
N GLY A 183 -30.54 1.15 37.97
CA GLY A 183 -31.51 2.02 38.62
C GLY A 183 -31.53 3.45 38.05
N LYS A 184 -31.27 4.46 38.89
CA LYS A 184 -31.21 5.89 38.49
C LYS A 184 -29.85 6.32 37.95
N THR A 185 -28.86 5.42 37.97
CA THR A 185 -27.51 5.66 37.49
C THR A 185 -27.41 5.21 36.04
N ARG A 186 -26.88 6.07 35.17
CA ARG A 186 -26.53 5.75 33.79
C ARG A 186 -25.01 5.78 33.65
N VAL A 187 -24.44 4.74 33.08
CA VAL A 187 -23.01 4.62 32.79
C VAL A 187 -22.85 4.53 31.28
N THR A 188 -22.03 5.41 30.71
CA THR A 188 -21.60 5.34 29.32
C THR A 188 -20.11 5.08 29.34
N THR A 189 -19.67 3.98 28.73
CA THR A 189 -18.26 3.66 28.54
C THR A 189 -17.93 3.85 27.07
N THR A 190 -17.01 4.76 26.76
CA THR A 190 -16.52 4.97 25.41
C THR A 190 -15.06 4.54 25.36
N THR A 191 -14.74 3.58 24.51
CA THR A 191 -13.37 3.08 24.32
C THR A 191 -12.93 3.42 22.91
N THR A 192 -11.73 3.97 22.74
CA THR A 192 -11.09 4.16 21.44
C THR A 192 -9.84 3.29 21.38
N THR A 193 -9.70 2.47 20.35
CA THR A 193 -8.51 1.64 20.13
C THR A 193 -7.84 1.96 18.80
N GLN A 194 -6.53 2.11 18.80
CA GLN A 194 -5.75 2.41 17.60
C GLN A 194 -4.92 1.21 17.13
N THR A 195 -4.90 0.97 15.81
CA THR A 195 -4.11 -0.12 15.22
C THR A 195 -3.22 0.36 14.08
N ILE A 196 -2.07 -0.32 13.94
CA ILE A 196 -1.11 -0.10 12.86
C ILE A 196 -1.15 -1.33 11.97
N ASP A 197 -1.33 -1.10 10.68
CA ASP A 197 -1.17 -2.13 9.66
C ASP A 197 0.26 -2.05 9.10
N GLN A 198 1.11 -2.91 9.63
CA GLN A 198 2.55 -2.86 9.37
C GLN A 198 2.84 -3.19 7.89
N GLN A 199 3.56 -2.28 7.24
CA GLN A 199 4.23 -2.51 5.98
C GLN A 199 5.15 -3.72 6.09
N ALA A 200 5.07 -4.66 5.14
CA ALA A 200 5.97 -5.80 5.05
C ALA A 200 6.70 -5.81 3.71
N LEU A 201 8.04 -5.82 3.78
CA LEU A 201 8.91 -6.22 2.68
C LEU A 201 9.48 -7.58 3.02
N THR A 202 9.16 -8.58 2.22
CA THR A 202 9.59 -9.96 2.45
C THR A 202 10.35 -10.50 1.25
N ALA A 203 11.55 -11.02 1.50
CA ALA A 203 12.36 -11.74 0.52
C ALA A 203 12.64 -13.15 1.01
N GLY A 204 12.43 -14.17 0.18
CA GLY A 204 12.88 -15.53 0.50
C GLY A 204 14.40 -15.70 0.46
N GLY A 205 15.09 -14.81 -0.27
CA GLY A 205 16.54 -14.67 -0.31
C GLY A 205 17.02 -13.44 0.45
N ASN A 206 17.75 -12.58 -0.24
CA ASN A 206 18.27 -11.33 0.31
C ASN A 206 17.25 -10.20 0.13
N LEU A 207 17.13 -9.34 1.15
CA LEU A 207 16.42 -8.07 1.07
C LEU A 207 17.45 -6.94 1.05
N ILE A 208 17.48 -6.17 -0.02
CA ILE A 208 18.44 -5.07 -0.21
C ILE A 208 17.69 -3.77 -0.43
N LEU A 209 17.96 -2.79 0.44
CA LEU A 209 17.44 -1.43 0.38
C LEU A 209 18.61 -0.48 0.12
N SER A 210 18.55 0.32 -0.95
CA SER A 210 19.62 1.25 -1.31
C SER A 210 19.06 2.61 -1.71
N ALA A 211 19.66 3.66 -1.18
CA ALA A 211 19.36 5.04 -1.56
C ALA A 211 20.65 5.84 -1.77
N GLY A 212 20.65 6.76 -2.73
CA GLY A 212 21.79 7.67 -2.93
C GLY A 212 21.94 8.71 -1.82
N ASN A 213 20.83 9.09 -1.17
CA ASN A 213 20.79 9.98 -0.01
C ASN A 213 20.34 9.19 1.22
N ASP A 214 19.04 9.14 1.51
CA ASP A 214 18.52 8.61 2.77
C ASP A 214 17.63 7.37 2.59
N VAL A 215 17.73 6.44 3.53
CA VAL A 215 16.73 5.37 3.70
C VAL A 215 15.89 5.67 4.93
N ASN A 216 14.59 5.90 4.74
CA ASN A 216 13.64 6.21 5.80
C ASN A 216 12.68 5.04 6.03
N LEU A 217 12.67 4.50 7.25
CA LEU A 217 11.87 3.36 7.67
C LEU A 217 10.95 3.77 8.81
N VAL A 218 9.65 3.86 8.56
CA VAL A 218 8.65 4.26 9.56
C VAL A 218 7.77 3.07 9.91
N ALA A 219 7.99 2.48 11.08
CA ALA A 219 7.34 1.26 11.55
C ALA A 219 7.30 0.15 10.47
N ALA A 220 8.36 0.06 9.67
CA ALA A 220 8.49 -0.91 8.58
C ALA A 220 8.91 -2.28 9.13
N LYS A 221 8.24 -3.33 8.67
CA LYS A 221 8.68 -4.72 8.89
C LYS A 221 9.46 -5.19 7.67
N LEU A 222 10.73 -5.54 7.89
CA LEU A 222 11.62 -6.10 6.88
C LEU A 222 11.91 -7.56 7.26
N ASP A 223 11.71 -8.47 6.31
CA ASP A 223 11.86 -9.91 6.52
C ASP A 223 12.69 -10.51 5.39
N ALA A 224 13.89 -10.97 5.70
CA ALA A 224 14.83 -11.53 4.74
C ALA A 224 15.15 -12.97 5.10
N GLY A 225 14.95 -13.89 4.16
CA GLY A 225 15.19 -15.31 4.37
C GLY A 225 16.68 -15.67 4.48
N LYS A 226 17.58 -14.84 3.93
CA LYS A 226 19.03 -15.04 3.99
C LYS A 226 19.76 -13.86 4.64
N GLY A 227 19.61 -12.67 4.08
CA GLY A 227 20.37 -11.50 4.51
C GLY A 227 19.65 -10.19 4.23
N LEU A 228 19.75 -9.26 5.17
CA LEU A 228 19.24 -7.91 5.04
C LEU A 228 20.41 -6.94 4.84
N GLY A 229 20.39 -6.19 3.74
CA GLY A 229 21.34 -5.10 3.45
C GLY A 229 20.60 -3.77 3.32
N ILE A 230 21.05 -2.75 4.06
CA ILE A 230 20.53 -1.39 3.94
C ILE A 230 21.73 -0.46 3.73
N SER A 231 21.68 0.35 2.68
CA SER A 231 22.72 1.32 2.33
C SER A 231 22.09 2.66 2.00
N ALA A 232 22.65 3.72 2.57
CA ALA A 232 22.30 5.11 2.31
C ALA A 232 23.60 5.88 2.05
N GLY A 233 23.59 6.85 1.13
CA GLY A 233 24.73 7.74 0.95
C GLY A 233 24.92 8.72 2.11
N ASN A 234 23.82 9.07 2.78
CA ASN A 234 23.77 9.96 3.92
C ASN A 234 23.29 9.19 5.16
N ASP A 235 21.97 9.12 5.42
CA ASP A 235 21.42 8.59 6.66
C ASP A 235 20.48 7.38 6.48
N ILE A 236 20.50 6.48 7.47
CA ILE A 236 19.48 5.44 7.65
C ILE A 236 18.62 5.83 8.85
N ASN A 237 17.39 6.26 8.60
CA ASN A 237 16.45 6.71 9.61
C ASN A 237 15.43 5.61 9.90
N ALA A 238 15.37 5.12 11.14
CA ALA A 238 14.36 4.15 11.58
C ALA A 238 13.52 4.74 12.72
N SER A 239 12.23 4.95 12.47
CA SER A 239 11.29 5.49 13.45
C SER A 239 10.15 4.51 13.71
N THR A 240 9.54 4.66 14.89
CA THR A 240 8.42 3.85 15.37
C THR A 240 7.12 4.58 15.21
N LEU A 241 6.01 3.84 15.26
CA LEU A 241 4.67 4.43 15.28
C LEU A 241 3.98 4.02 16.59
N THR A 242 3.38 5.00 17.27
CA THR A 242 2.73 4.82 18.58
C THR A 242 1.22 4.81 18.39
N THR A 243 0.55 3.82 19.00
CA THR A 243 -0.92 3.77 19.09
C THR A 243 -1.34 4.13 20.51
N VAL A 244 -2.42 4.90 20.64
CA VAL A 244 -3.01 5.28 21.93
C VAL A 244 -4.41 4.72 22.04
N ASP A 245 -4.63 3.89 23.05
CA ASP A 245 -5.96 3.37 23.41
C ASP A 245 -6.51 4.20 24.57
N THR A 246 -7.77 4.63 24.50
CA THR A 246 -8.41 5.43 25.55
C THR A 246 -9.72 4.80 26.00
N SER A 247 -10.06 4.96 27.27
CA SER A 247 -11.38 4.59 27.80
C SER A 247 -11.92 5.66 28.74
N ASP A 248 -13.09 6.18 28.39
CA ASP A 248 -13.86 7.17 29.14
C ASP A 248 -15.12 6.53 29.73
N VAL A 249 -15.21 6.50 31.06
CA VAL A 249 -16.41 6.05 31.79
C VAL A 249 -17.12 7.27 32.35
N LEU A 250 -18.25 7.62 31.75
CA LEU A 250 -19.15 8.66 32.20
C LEU A 250 -20.29 8.08 33.03
N GLU A 251 -20.31 8.36 34.32
CA GLU A 251 -21.42 8.04 35.22
C GLU A 251 -22.29 9.29 35.47
N THR A 252 -23.60 9.16 35.25
CA THR A 252 -24.59 10.21 35.52
C THR A 252 -25.65 9.73 36.49
N ARG A 253 -25.88 10.51 37.54
CA ARG A 253 -26.96 10.38 38.53
C ARG A 253 -27.78 11.68 38.55
N LYS A 254 -28.91 11.71 39.28
CA LYS A 254 -29.86 12.85 39.29
C LYS A 254 -29.24 14.24 39.49
N ARG A 255 -28.19 14.38 40.31
CA ARG A 255 -27.51 15.67 40.59
C ARG A 255 -25.99 15.57 40.46
N PHE A 256 -25.48 14.48 39.90
CA PHE A 256 -24.05 14.19 39.92
C PHE A 256 -23.62 13.59 38.59
N LYS A 257 -22.46 14.03 38.08
CA LYS A 257 -21.84 13.57 36.85
C LYS A 257 -20.35 13.39 37.13
N GLN A 258 -19.80 12.23 36.80
CA GLN A 258 -18.38 11.92 36.96
C GLN A 258 -17.86 11.24 35.71
N THR A 259 -16.70 11.69 35.23
CA THR A 259 -15.98 11.04 34.13
C THR A 259 -14.67 10.48 34.67
N ILE A 260 -14.34 9.25 34.32
CA ILE A 260 -13.04 8.62 34.56
C ILE A 260 -12.44 8.34 33.18
N SER A 261 -11.24 8.87 32.93
CA SER A 261 -10.52 8.67 31.67
C SER A 261 -9.24 7.87 31.94
N THR A 262 -8.97 6.89 31.10
CA THR A 262 -7.73 6.10 31.11
C THR A 262 -7.15 6.06 29.70
N SER A 263 -5.83 6.06 29.60
CA SER A 263 -5.10 5.98 28.33
C SER A 263 -3.94 5.01 28.45
N ASP A 264 -3.73 4.18 27.42
CA ASP A 264 -2.60 3.28 27.30
C ASP A 264 -1.88 3.53 25.97
N GLU A 265 -0.55 3.55 25.98
CA GLU A 265 0.28 3.84 24.81
C GLU A 265 1.10 2.62 24.43
N THR A 266 0.95 2.15 23.19
CA THR A 266 1.75 1.04 22.65
C THR A 266 2.68 1.54 21.55
N VAL A 267 3.98 1.43 21.78
CA VAL A 267 5.02 1.77 20.78
C VAL A 267 5.32 0.54 19.93
N ARG A 268 5.07 0.61 18.62
CA ARG A 268 5.43 -0.47 17.69
C ARG A 268 6.78 -0.19 17.06
N ARG A 269 7.76 -0.99 17.46
CA ARG A 269 9.15 -0.91 16.99
C ARG A 269 9.32 -1.71 15.69
N PRO A 270 10.22 -1.31 14.79
CA PRO A 270 10.77 -2.25 13.81
C PRO A 270 11.39 -3.45 14.57
N PRO A 271 11.35 -4.68 14.02
CA PRO A 271 11.92 -5.84 14.68
C PRO A 271 13.40 -5.62 15.01
N ASN A 272 13.84 -6.11 16.18
CA ASN A 272 15.24 -5.99 16.61
C ASN A 272 16.16 -6.69 15.60
N PHE A 273 17.21 -5.99 15.20
CA PHE A 273 18.31 -6.54 14.41
C PHE A 273 19.14 -7.45 15.34
N GLU A 274 19.05 -8.77 15.18
CA GLU A 274 19.98 -9.76 15.74
C GLU A 274 20.83 -10.38 14.63
#